data_AF-A0A183LN70-F1
#
_entry.id   AF-A0A183LN70-F1
#
_cell.length_a   1.000
_cell.length_b   1.000
_cell.length_c   1.000
_cell.angle_alpha   90.00
_cell.angle_beta   90.00
_cell.angle_gamma   90.00
#
_symmetry.space_group_name_H-M   'P 1'
#
loop_
_entity.id
_entity.type
_entity.pdbx_description
1 polymer ?
#
loop_
_entity_poly.entity_id
_entity_poly.type
_entity_poly.pdbx_seq_one_letter_code
_entity_poly.pdbx_strand_id
1 'polypeptide(L)'
;MYLRISYLRFSIPHLFNGIYRIIMLIGQSGSLISWSRPLRVFRVWTRLGTTCEITIRRPALPMAPMIDLNRHCGFQSTVDMNIGIYLQNYLRILINWLRLFCIAVICLGILPTALGLLINFIFIVPFRIGPKKTIIIGFWEHWIFGIMHLKVVILLTLLGPPWWLRNRLELFHDEMTHHRQDARCMRLLWAVAPLLVTIGLSLSVPYLLAYYTSPLIALDSEVTFRYIYPFLFALFICSVLLTLCIDQIRRLYLHIKDEKYLVGKQLLNFRPSPSQSLVPASSS
;
A
#
# COMPACT_ATOMS: atom_id res chain seq x y z
N MET A 1 -59.18 33.79 -3.48
CA MET A 1 -57.73 33.82 -3.21
C MET A 1 -57.18 32.43 -3.54
N TYR A 2 -56.82 32.19 -4.81
CA TYR A 2 -56.36 30.88 -5.30
C TYR A 2 -54.84 30.92 -5.48
N LEU A 3 -54.11 30.14 -4.68
CA LEU A 3 -52.66 29.95 -4.80
C LEU A 3 -52.36 29.00 -5.97
N ARG A 4 -51.52 29.49 -6.90
CA ARG A 4 -51.00 28.77 -8.06
C ARG A 4 -49.76 27.98 -7.64
N ILE A 5 -49.85 26.65 -7.60
CA ILE A 5 -48.71 25.75 -7.35
C ILE A 5 -47.99 25.53 -8.68
N SER A 6 -46.80 26.12 -8.81
CA SER A 6 -45.89 25.94 -9.94
C SER A 6 -45.13 24.62 -9.80
N TYR A 7 -45.40 23.66 -10.69
CA TYR A 7 -44.61 22.43 -10.80
C TYR A 7 -43.26 22.73 -11.45
N LEU A 8 -42.19 22.63 -10.66
CA LEU A 8 -40.81 22.56 -11.16
C LEU A 8 -40.63 21.21 -11.86
N ARG A 9 -40.69 21.20 -13.19
CA ARG A 9 -40.40 20.02 -14.02
C ARG A 9 -38.89 19.76 -13.99
N PHE A 10 -38.45 19.03 -12.97
CA PHE A 10 -37.07 18.60 -12.79
C PHE A 10 -36.70 17.62 -13.91
N SER A 11 -35.83 18.05 -14.83
CA SER A 11 -35.38 17.24 -15.97
C SER A 11 -34.52 16.05 -15.52
N ILE A 12 -35.16 14.89 -15.44
CA ILE A 12 -34.59 13.56 -15.18
C ILE A 12 -33.46 13.13 -16.16
N PRO A 13 -33.37 13.54 -17.45
CA PRO A 13 -32.34 12.98 -18.34
C PRO A 13 -30.91 13.47 -18.07
N HIS A 14 -30.72 14.59 -17.37
CA HIS A 14 -29.37 15.15 -17.15
C HIS A 14 -28.62 14.46 -16.01
N LEU A 15 -29.34 13.94 -15.00
CA LEU A 15 -28.77 13.12 -13.94
C LEU A 15 -28.35 11.74 -14.45
N PHE A 16 -29.14 11.13 -15.35
CA PHE A 16 -28.83 9.83 -15.92
C PHE A 16 -27.56 9.86 -16.80
N ASN A 17 -27.36 10.96 -17.54
CA ASN A 17 -26.15 11.15 -18.35
C ASN A 17 -24.89 11.39 -17.46
N GLY A 18 -25.06 11.99 -16.27
CA GLY A 18 -24.00 12.09 -15.27
C GLY A 18 -23.61 10.74 -14.68
N ILE A 19 -24.60 9.90 -14.37
CA ILE A 19 -24.41 8.55 -13.81
C ILE A 19 -23.69 7.63 -14.81
N TYR A 20 -24.05 7.66 -16.11
CA TYR A 20 -23.34 6.89 -17.13
C TYR A 20 -21.85 7.27 -17.23
N ARG A 21 -21.52 8.57 -17.14
CA ARG A 21 -20.12 9.04 -17.14
C ARG A 21 -19.36 8.63 -15.89
N ILE A 22 -20.01 8.60 -14.72
CA ILE A 22 -19.40 8.13 -13.47
C ILE A 22 -19.16 6.61 -13.53
N ILE A 23 -20.09 5.83 -14.07
CA ILE A 23 -19.94 4.38 -14.29
C ILE A 23 -18.80 4.12 -15.29
N MET A 24 -18.69 4.92 -16.36
CA MET A 24 -17.59 4.81 -17.33
C MET A 24 -16.24 5.18 -16.71
N LEU A 25 -16.18 6.17 -15.81
CA LEU A 25 -14.96 6.55 -15.09
C LEU A 25 -14.53 5.50 -14.05
N ILE A 26 -15.49 4.83 -13.40
CA ILE A 26 -15.23 3.66 -12.55
C ILE A 26 -14.71 2.48 -13.38
N GLY A 27 -15.30 2.25 -14.56
CA GLY A 27 -14.80 1.25 -15.53
C GLY A 27 -13.39 1.56 -16.05
N GLN A 28 -13.08 2.84 -16.32
CA GLN A 28 -11.73 3.27 -16.70
C GLN A 28 -10.74 3.16 -15.53
N SER A 29 -11.15 3.38 -14.28
CA SER A 29 -10.30 3.13 -13.11
C SER A 29 -10.03 1.63 -12.89
N GLY A 30 -10.93 0.74 -13.31
CA GLY A 30 -10.71 -0.71 -13.35
C GLY A 30 -9.61 -1.13 -14.32
N SER A 31 -9.33 -0.33 -15.36
CA SER A 31 -8.18 -0.55 -16.26
C SER A 31 -6.81 -0.27 -15.60
N LEU A 32 -6.76 0.27 -14.38
CA LEU A 32 -5.53 0.37 -13.59
C LEU A 32 -5.25 -0.90 -12.76
N ILE A 33 -6.15 -1.88 -12.80
CA ILE A 33 -5.90 -3.30 -12.49
C ILE A 33 -5.70 -4.09 -13.80
N SER A 34 -5.42 -3.40 -14.92
CA SER A 34 -4.95 -4.07 -16.13
C SER A 34 -3.43 -4.27 -16.08
N TRP A 35 -3.05 -5.53 -16.21
CA TRP A 35 -1.70 -5.99 -16.47
C TRP A 35 -1.30 -5.69 -17.93
N SER A 36 -1.62 -4.51 -18.45
CA SER A 36 -1.36 -4.14 -19.84
C SER A 36 -0.80 -2.73 -19.94
N ARG A 37 0.53 -2.63 -19.79
CA ARG A 37 1.25 -1.57 -20.51
C ARG A 37 1.02 -1.81 -22.01
N PRO A 38 0.62 -0.81 -22.81
CA PRO A 38 0.60 -0.97 -24.26
C PRO A 38 2.04 -1.24 -24.70
N LEU A 39 2.30 -2.47 -25.15
CA LEU A 39 3.61 -2.91 -25.64
C LEU A 39 3.92 -2.09 -26.90
N ARG A 40 4.66 -0.99 -26.71
CA ARG A 40 5.06 -0.09 -27.80
C ARG A 40 6.15 -0.70 -28.70
N VAL A 41 6.83 -1.74 -28.22
CA VAL A 41 7.84 -2.50 -28.96
C VAL A 41 7.74 -3.96 -28.52
N PHE A 42 7.37 -4.85 -29.43
CA PHE A 42 7.39 -6.30 -29.20
C PHE A 42 8.75 -6.81 -29.70
N ARG A 43 9.68 -7.06 -28.78
CA ARG A 43 11.04 -7.50 -29.11
C ARG A 43 11.13 -9.01 -28.89
N VAL A 44 11.02 -9.80 -29.96
CA VAL A 44 11.09 -11.26 -29.90
C VAL A 44 12.54 -11.68 -30.14
N TRP A 45 13.13 -12.40 -29.18
CA TRP A 45 14.42 -13.05 -29.37
C TRP A 45 14.23 -14.37 -30.10
N THR A 46 14.78 -14.49 -31.30
CA THR A 46 14.90 -15.78 -31.98
C THR A 46 16.27 -16.40 -31.68
N ARG A 47 16.35 -17.74 -31.68
CA ARG A 47 17.53 -18.53 -31.30
C ARG A 47 18.77 -18.33 -32.19
N LEU A 48 18.68 -17.47 -33.21
CA LEU A 48 19.74 -17.13 -34.19
C LEU A 48 20.35 -15.73 -34.00
N GLY A 49 20.02 -15.00 -32.93
CA GLY A 49 20.70 -13.76 -32.57
C GLY A 49 20.28 -12.52 -33.38
N THR A 50 19.21 -12.59 -34.17
CA THR A 50 18.64 -11.43 -34.87
C THR A 50 17.39 -10.93 -34.16
N THR A 51 17.34 -9.63 -33.86
CA THR A 51 16.18 -8.96 -33.25
C THR A 51 15.28 -8.37 -34.33
N CYS A 52 14.08 -8.90 -34.50
CA CYS A 52 13.07 -8.32 -35.37
C CYS A 52 12.24 -7.29 -34.57
N GLU A 53 12.30 -6.01 -34.94
CA GLU A 53 11.42 -4.97 -34.37
C GLU A 53 10.24 -4.71 -35.32
N ILE A 54 9.02 -5.01 -34.86
CA ILE A 54 7.79 -4.76 -35.61
C ILE A 54 7.16 -3.47 -35.08
N THR A 55 7.24 -2.39 -35.87
CA THR A 55 6.58 -1.12 -35.58
C THR A 55 5.26 -1.03 -36.34
N ILE A 56 4.13 -0.99 -35.61
CA ILE A 56 2.81 -0.82 -36.20
C ILE A 56 2.63 0.65 -36.62
N ARG A 57 2.72 0.96 -37.94
CA ARG A 57 2.40 2.29 -38.47
C ARG A 57 0.89 2.52 -38.48
N ARG A 58 0.45 3.72 -38.08
CA ARG A 58 -0.94 4.16 -38.26
C ARG A 58 -1.27 4.32 -39.76
N PRO A 59 -2.49 3.95 -40.21
CA PRO A 59 -2.94 4.28 -41.56
C PRO A 59 -3.17 5.79 -41.68
N ALA A 60 -2.70 6.40 -42.77
CA ALA A 60 -2.94 7.80 -43.09
C ALA A 60 -4.39 7.97 -43.57
N LEU A 61 -5.18 8.77 -42.85
CA LEU A 61 -6.52 9.18 -43.29
C LEU A 61 -6.39 10.30 -44.33
N PRO A 62 -7.24 10.34 -45.38
CA PRO A 62 -7.22 11.44 -46.36
C PRO A 62 -7.66 12.75 -45.71
N MET A 63 -6.98 13.85 -46.04
CA MET A 63 -7.39 15.20 -45.62
C MET A 63 -8.69 15.60 -46.32
N ALA A 64 -9.72 15.92 -45.52
CA ALA A 64 -10.94 16.55 -46.00
C ALA A 64 -10.69 18.04 -46.35
N PRO A 65 -11.43 18.62 -47.31
CA PRO A 65 -11.22 20.00 -47.75
C PRO A 65 -11.62 20.98 -46.64
N MET A 66 -10.75 21.97 -46.40
CA MET A 66 -10.99 23.06 -45.46
C MET A 66 -12.10 23.97 -45.98
N ILE A 67 -13.27 23.90 -45.36
CA ILE A 67 -14.33 24.91 -45.47
C ILE A 67 -14.03 25.97 -44.41
N ASP A 68 -13.82 27.20 -44.85
CA ASP A 68 -13.43 28.35 -44.04
C ASP A 68 -14.60 28.89 -43.18
N LEU A 69 -15.03 28.08 -42.21
CA LEU A 69 -16.00 28.46 -41.17
C LEU A 69 -15.26 28.94 -39.89
N ASN A 70 -14.05 29.48 -40.03
CA ASN A 70 -13.05 29.48 -38.96
C ASN A 70 -13.05 30.73 -38.05
N ARG A 71 -13.83 31.78 -38.33
CA ARG A 71 -13.72 33.03 -37.54
C ARG A 71 -14.68 33.21 -36.37
N HIS A 72 -15.75 32.41 -36.24
CA HIS A 72 -16.66 32.49 -35.08
C HIS A 72 -16.76 31.18 -34.29
N CYS A 73 -16.51 30.02 -34.90
CA CYS A 73 -16.45 28.74 -34.18
C CYS A 73 -15.11 28.46 -33.49
N GLY A 74 -14.01 29.11 -33.91
CA GLY A 74 -12.68 28.90 -33.32
C GLY A 74 -12.54 29.40 -31.88
N PHE A 75 -13.26 30.46 -31.50
CA PHE A 75 -13.23 30.99 -30.13
C PHE A 75 -14.11 30.15 -29.18
N GLN A 76 -15.32 29.77 -29.60
CA GLN A 76 -16.20 28.92 -28.79
C GLN A 76 -15.61 27.52 -28.59
N SER A 77 -15.05 26.90 -29.64
CA SER A 77 -14.47 25.56 -29.57
C SER A 77 -13.20 25.51 -28.71
N THR A 78 -12.37 26.57 -28.71
CA THR A 78 -11.19 26.67 -27.84
C THR A 78 -11.55 26.90 -26.38
N VAL A 79 -12.59 27.69 -26.10
CA VAL A 79 -13.11 27.92 -24.74
C VAL A 79 -13.71 26.63 -24.16
N ASP A 80 -14.53 25.91 -24.93
CA ASP A 80 -15.13 24.64 -24.50
C ASP A 80 -14.08 23.52 -24.30
N MET A 81 -13.03 23.48 -25.14
CA MET A 81 -11.88 22.56 -24.95
C MET A 81 -11.10 22.88 -23.67
N ASN A 82 -10.85 24.17 -23.41
CA ASN A 82 -10.14 24.60 -22.19
C ASN A 82 -10.96 24.26 -20.94
N ILE A 83 -12.27 24.54 -20.93
CA ILE A 83 -13.17 24.20 -19.81
C ILE A 83 -13.18 22.68 -19.56
N GLY A 84 -13.22 21.86 -20.62
CA GLY A 84 -13.16 20.40 -20.52
C GLY A 84 -11.88 19.90 -19.85
N ILE A 85 -10.73 20.49 -20.19
CA ILE A 85 -9.42 20.15 -19.60
C ILE A 85 -9.37 20.58 -18.12
N TYR A 86 -9.86 21.77 -17.77
CA TYR A 86 -9.94 22.22 -16.38
C TYR A 86 -10.85 21.31 -15.53
N LEU A 87 -12.02 20.95 -16.05
CA LEU A 87 -12.95 20.05 -15.36
C LEU A 87 -12.33 18.66 -15.15
N GLN A 88 -11.64 18.12 -16.16
CA GLN A 88 -10.96 16.83 -16.06
C GLN A 88 -9.83 16.85 -15.02
N ASN A 89 -9.07 17.94 -14.95
CA ASN A 89 -8.02 18.12 -13.95
C ASN A 89 -8.62 18.22 -12.54
N TYR A 90 -9.70 18.97 -12.37
CA TYR A 90 -10.40 19.09 -11.08
C TYR A 90 -10.95 17.74 -10.60
N LEU A 91 -11.61 16.97 -11.49
CA LEU A 91 -12.10 15.62 -11.18
C LEU A 91 -10.98 14.66 -10.78
N ARG A 92 -9.82 14.73 -11.46
CA ARG A 92 -8.63 13.92 -11.12
C ARG A 92 -8.07 14.29 -9.75
N ILE A 93 -8.04 15.58 -9.41
CA ILE A 93 -7.60 16.03 -8.09
C ILE A 93 -8.58 15.53 -7.03
N LEU A 94 -9.89 15.71 -7.26
CA LEU A 94 -10.94 15.27 -6.34
C LEU A 94 -10.89 13.76 -6.06
N ILE A 95 -10.71 12.92 -7.08
CA ILE A 95 -10.64 11.46 -6.88
C ILE A 95 -9.39 11.05 -6.10
N ASN A 96 -8.27 11.75 -6.29
CA ASN A 96 -7.05 11.51 -5.52
C ASN A 96 -7.25 11.88 -4.04
N TRP A 97 -7.89 13.01 -3.76
CA TRP A 97 -8.25 13.40 -2.38
C TRP A 97 -9.20 12.40 -1.73
N LEU A 98 -10.21 11.93 -2.46
CA LEU A 98 -11.14 10.90 -1.94
C LEU A 98 -10.40 9.60 -1.59
N ARG A 99 -9.47 9.14 -2.46
CA ARG A 99 -8.66 7.95 -2.19
C ARG A 99 -7.76 8.11 -0.97
N LEU A 100 -7.11 9.26 -0.83
CA LEU A 100 -6.29 9.56 0.36
C LEU A 100 -7.14 9.61 1.62
N PHE A 101 -8.34 10.19 1.54
CA PHE A 101 -9.29 10.21 2.64
C PHE A 101 -9.70 8.79 3.05
N CYS A 102 -10.02 7.90 2.10
CA CYS A 102 -10.30 6.50 2.40
C CYS A 102 -9.14 5.81 3.12
N ILE A 103 -7.90 6.04 2.68
CA ILE A 103 -6.71 5.47 3.34
C ILE A 103 -6.54 6.05 4.75
N ALA A 104 -6.80 7.34 4.95
CA ALA A 104 -6.75 7.97 6.26
C ALA A 104 -7.79 7.33 7.21
N VAL A 105 -9.02 7.07 6.74
CA VAL A 105 -10.04 6.35 7.51
C VAL A 105 -9.61 4.93 7.86
N ILE A 106 -8.96 4.22 6.93
CA ILE A 106 -8.41 2.88 7.20
C ILE A 106 -7.31 2.97 8.27
N CYS A 107 -6.36 3.91 8.14
CA CYS A 107 -5.21 4.02 9.03
C CYS A 107 -5.53 4.59 10.41
N LEU A 108 -6.48 5.51 10.52
CA LEU A 108 -6.84 6.19 11.77
C LEU A 108 -8.12 5.65 12.41
N GLY A 109 -8.99 5.00 11.65
CA GLY A 109 -10.24 4.43 12.16
C GLY A 109 -10.14 2.92 12.32
N ILE A 110 -9.98 2.20 11.19
CA ILE A 110 -10.08 0.74 11.17
C ILE A 110 -8.88 0.08 11.86
N LEU A 111 -7.66 0.49 11.49
CA LEU A 111 -6.42 -0.11 12.00
C LEU A 111 -6.31 0.04 13.53
N PRO A 112 -6.53 1.22 14.15
CA PRO A 112 -6.48 1.36 15.60
C PRO A 112 -7.60 0.59 16.28
N THR A 113 -8.83 0.65 15.75
CA THR A 113 -9.97 -0.08 16.35
C THR A 113 -9.71 -1.59 16.37
N ALA A 114 -9.24 -2.16 15.26
CA ALA A 114 -8.92 -3.58 15.18
C ALA A 114 -7.82 -3.98 16.17
N LEU A 115 -6.78 -3.14 16.30
CA LEU A 115 -5.69 -3.36 17.25
C LEU A 115 -6.16 -3.26 18.70
N GLY A 116 -6.96 -2.24 19.04
CA GLY A 116 -7.51 -2.07 20.39
C GLY A 116 -8.43 -3.23 20.79
N LEU A 117 -9.23 -3.72 19.86
CA LEU A 117 -10.10 -4.88 20.05
C LEU A 117 -9.29 -6.18 20.22
N LEU A 118 -8.23 -6.37 19.44
CA LEU A 118 -7.29 -7.50 19.60
C LEU A 118 -6.68 -7.52 21.00
N ILE A 119 -6.13 -6.39 21.47
CA ILE A 119 -5.51 -6.29 22.79
C ILE A 119 -6.54 -6.50 23.90
N ASN A 120 -7.76 -5.98 23.74
CA ASN A 120 -8.84 -6.24 24.68
C ASN A 120 -9.15 -7.74 24.82
N PHE A 121 -9.19 -8.48 23.71
CA PHE A 121 -9.39 -9.94 23.76
C PHE A 121 -8.22 -10.69 24.39
N ILE A 122 -6.98 -10.26 24.15
CA ILE A 122 -5.79 -10.95 24.67
C ILE A 122 -5.58 -10.70 26.16
N PHE A 123 -5.79 -9.47 26.64
CA PHE A 123 -5.48 -9.10 28.02
C PHE A 123 -6.73 -8.93 28.86
N ILE A 124 -7.67 -8.08 28.45
CA ILE A 124 -8.78 -7.66 29.31
C ILE A 124 -9.77 -8.81 29.55
N VAL A 125 -10.12 -9.55 28.51
CA VAL A 125 -11.06 -10.68 28.60
C VAL A 125 -10.57 -11.78 29.55
N PRO A 126 -9.32 -12.29 29.44
CA PRO A 126 -8.85 -13.31 30.37
C PRO A 126 -8.60 -12.84 31.80
N PHE A 127 -8.42 -11.54 32.06
CA PHE A 127 -8.31 -11.02 33.44
C PHE A 127 -9.64 -10.64 34.07
N ARG A 128 -10.75 -10.62 33.31
CA ARG A 128 -12.08 -10.34 33.89
C ARG A 128 -12.56 -11.52 34.75
N ILE A 129 -12.79 -11.26 36.03
CA ILE A 129 -13.14 -12.26 37.06
C ILE A 129 -14.67 -12.51 37.16
N GLY A 130 -15.50 -11.90 36.30
CA GLY A 130 -16.96 -11.98 36.39
C GLY A 130 -17.64 -12.54 35.13
N PRO A 131 -18.25 -13.74 35.17
CA PRO A 131 -18.87 -14.38 34.00
C PRO A 131 -20.24 -13.82 33.56
N LYS A 132 -20.82 -12.82 34.26
CA LYS A 132 -22.22 -12.41 34.04
C LYS A 132 -22.48 -10.94 33.74
N LYS A 133 -21.46 -10.15 33.41
CA LYS A 133 -21.67 -8.75 32.99
C LYS A 133 -21.58 -8.63 31.48
N THR A 134 -22.65 -8.12 30.86
CA THR A 134 -22.71 -7.83 29.42
C THR A 134 -21.56 -6.91 29.04
N ILE A 135 -20.80 -7.31 28.03
CA ILE A 135 -19.66 -6.55 27.54
C ILE A 135 -20.25 -5.41 26.70
N ILE A 136 -20.44 -4.25 27.31
CA ILE A 136 -20.74 -3.03 26.54
C ILE A 136 -19.42 -2.63 25.86
N ILE A 137 -19.28 -3.05 24.60
CA ILE A 137 -18.13 -2.72 23.74
C ILE A 137 -18.34 -1.31 23.22
N GLY A 138 -17.78 -0.32 23.93
CA GLY A 138 -17.78 1.06 23.46
C GLY A 138 -16.83 1.23 22.28
N PHE A 139 -17.35 1.52 21.08
CA PHE A 139 -16.51 1.76 19.90
C PHE A 139 -15.42 2.80 20.16
N TRP A 140 -15.79 3.93 20.77
CA TRP A 140 -14.88 5.02 21.08
C TRP A 140 -13.79 4.63 22.08
N GLU A 141 -14.11 3.79 23.07
CA GLU A 141 -13.16 3.33 24.08
C GLU A 141 -12.08 2.46 23.44
N HIS A 142 -12.48 1.47 22.63
CA HIS A 142 -11.54 0.60 21.94
C HIS A 142 -10.74 1.32 20.86
N TRP A 143 -11.34 2.32 20.20
CA TRP A 143 -10.64 3.15 19.24
C TRP A 143 -9.51 3.97 19.89
N ILE A 144 -9.79 4.67 21.00
CA ILE A 144 -8.78 5.44 21.74
C ILE A 144 -7.70 4.51 22.28
N PHE A 145 -8.09 3.40 22.90
CA PHE A 145 -7.17 2.40 23.42
C PHE A 145 -6.27 1.83 22.30
N GLY A 146 -6.84 1.60 21.12
CA GLY A 146 -6.15 1.19 19.92
C GLY A 146 -5.13 2.22 19.42
N ILE A 147 -5.47 3.51 19.39
CA ILE A 147 -4.55 4.58 18.99
C ILE A 147 -3.33 4.63 19.92
N MET A 148 -3.58 4.54 21.24
CA MET A 148 -2.50 4.55 22.22
C MET A 148 -1.51 3.41 21.98
N HIS A 149 -2.01 2.20 21.78
CA HIS A 149 -1.15 1.03 21.53
C HIS A 149 -0.51 1.06 20.15
N LEU A 150 -1.20 1.54 19.13
CA LEU A 150 -0.62 1.69 17.79
C LEU A 150 0.60 2.61 17.84
N LYS A 151 0.54 3.72 18.60
CA LYS A 151 1.67 4.62 18.78
C LYS A 151 2.86 3.90 19.44
N VAL A 152 2.61 3.08 20.45
CA VAL A 152 3.65 2.28 21.11
C VAL A 152 4.25 1.24 20.15
N VAL A 153 3.42 0.53 19.39
CA VAL A 153 3.88 -0.45 18.39
C VAL A 153 4.73 0.21 17.32
N ILE A 154 4.28 1.33 16.75
CA ILE A 154 5.04 2.13 15.77
C ILE A 154 6.39 2.53 16.36
N LEU A 155 6.42 3.08 17.57
CA LEU A 155 7.67 3.46 18.23
C LEU A 155 8.61 2.28 18.42
N LEU A 156 8.10 1.15 18.92
CA LEU A 156 8.89 -0.07 19.11
C LEU A 156 9.44 -0.61 17.78
N THR A 157 8.64 -0.58 16.72
CA THR A 157 9.08 -1.03 15.39
C THR A 157 10.16 -0.15 14.78
N LEU A 158 10.14 1.16 15.05
CA LEU A 158 11.15 2.12 14.57
C LEU A 158 12.44 2.06 15.39
N LEU A 159 12.34 1.83 16.71
CA LEU A 159 13.49 1.64 17.60
C LEU A 159 14.15 0.27 17.41
N GLY A 160 13.42 -0.71 16.90
CA GLY A 160 13.90 -2.07 16.67
C GLY A 160 14.97 -2.17 15.57
N PRO A 161 15.58 -3.37 15.41
CA PRO A 161 16.58 -3.60 14.37
C PRO A 161 16.01 -3.45 12.95
N PRO A 162 16.86 -3.31 11.92
CA PRO A 162 16.42 -3.18 10.54
C PRO A 162 15.79 -4.49 10.04
N TRP A 163 14.47 -4.57 10.14
CA TRP A 163 13.65 -5.67 9.64
C TRP A 163 12.74 -5.20 8.49
N TRP A 164 12.00 -6.12 7.86
CA TRP A 164 11.12 -5.80 6.72
C TRP A 164 9.99 -4.79 7.06
N LEU A 165 9.39 -4.88 8.26
CA LEU A 165 8.24 -4.05 8.66
C LEU A 165 8.60 -2.59 8.95
N ARG A 166 9.76 -2.37 9.58
CA ARG A 166 10.39 -1.07 9.86
C ARG A 166 10.65 -0.32 8.57
N ASN A 167 11.28 -0.99 7.59
CA ASN A 167 11.53 -0.39 6.27
C ASN A 167 10.21 0.04 5.58
N ARG A 168 9.13 -0.73 5.73
CA ARG A 168 7.80 -0.36 5.19
C ARG A 168 7.19 0.85 5.89
N LEU A 169 7.37 0.94 7.21
CA LEU A 169 6.87 2.03 8.02
C LEU A 169 7.66 3.33 7.79
N GLU A 170 8.98 3.24 7.63
CA GLU A 170 9.85 4.35 7.21
C GLU A 170 9.43 4.85 5.82
N LEU A 171 9.19 3.95 4.86
CA LEU A 171 8.67 4.33 3.54
C LEU A 171 7.30 5.02 3.61
N PHE A 172 6.41 4.58 4.51
CA PHE A 172 5.11 5.23 4.73
C PHE A 172 5.30 6.63 5.31
N HIS A 173 6.20 6.78 6.29
CA HIS A 173 6.51 8.06 6.93
C HIS A 173 7.13 9.05 5.95
N ASP A 174 8.09 8.59 5.14
CA ASP A 174 8.75 9.39 4.11
C ASP A 174 7.78 9.84 3.03
N GLU A 175 6.91 8.95 2.54
CA GLU A 175 5.89 9.29 1.54
C GLU A 175 4.88 10.31 2.09
N MET A 176 4.46 10.15 3.35
CA MET A 176 3.53 11.09 4.00
C MET A 176 4.17 12.47 4.23
N THR A 177 5.47 12.52 4.51
CA THR A 177 6.18 13.76 4.87
C THR A 177 6.69 14.50 3.63
N HIS A 178 7.38 13.83 2.72
CA HIS A 178 7.98 14.44 1.53
C HIS A 178 6.99 14.60 0.37
N HIS A 179 6.06 13.65 0.18
CA HIS A 179 5.18 13.62 -1.01
C HIS A 179 3.73 13.95 -0.67
N ARG A 180 3.49 14.93 0.21
CA ARG A 180 2.14 15.23 0.75
C ARG A 180 1.08 15.54 -0.31
N GLN A 181 1.46 16.12 -1.45
CA GLN A 181 0.54 16.53 -2.53
C GLN A 181 0.37 15.47 -3.63
N ASP A 182 1.33 14.56 -3.79
CA ASP A 182 1.37 13.58 -4.89
C ASP A 182 1.52 12.14 -4.36
N ALA A 183 1.16 11.93 -3.09
CA ALA A 183 1.27 10.66 -2.39
C ALA A 183 0.49 9.59 -3.17
N ARG A 184 1.22 8.59 -3.66
CA ARG A 184 0.61 7.50 -4.42
C ARG A 184 -0.18 6.61 -3.48
N CYS A 185 -1.51 6.74 -3.51
CA CYS A 185 -2.45 5.95 -2.70
C CYS A 185 -2.12 4.45 -2.69
N MET A 186 -1.76 3.88 -3.86
CA MET A 186 -1.41 2.46 -3.97
C MET A 186 -0.15 2.09 -3.17
N ARG A 187 0.87 2.95 -3.18
CA ARG A 187 2.12 2.72 -2.42
C ARG A 187 1.86 2.80 -0.92
N LEU A 188 1.06 3.77 -0.51
CA LEU A 188 0.68 3.97 0.89
C LEU A 188 -0.13 2.77 1.42
N LEU A 189 -1.11 2.32 0.64
CA LEU A 189 -1.90 1.12 0.96
C LEU A 189 -1.01 -0.12 1.03
N TRP A 190 -0.07 -0.29 0.10
CA TRP A 190 0.83 -1.45 0.10
C TRP A 190 1.77 -1.47 1.32
N ALA A 191 2.17 -0.32 1.83
CA ALA A 191 2.96 -0.22 3.06
C ALA A 191 2.15 -0.63 4.31
N VAL A 192 0.85 -0.27 4.36
CA VAL A 192 -0.04 -0.56 5.51
C VAL A 192 -0.72 -1.92 5.41
N ALA A 193 -0.91 -2.46 4.20
CA ALA A 193 -1.55 -3.74 3.94
C ALA A 193 -1.04 -4.90 4.81
N PRO A 194 0.28 -5.14 4.99
CA PRO A 194 0.74 -6.23 5.85
C PRO A 194 0.32 -6.06 7.31
N LEU A 195 0.29 -4.82 7.84
CA LEU A 195 -0.20 -4.55 9.20
C LEU A 195 -1.70 -4.85 9.30
N LEU A 196 -2.48 -4.40 8.33
CA LEU A 196 -3.93 -4.64 8.32
C LEU A 196 -4.25 -6.15 8.22
N VAL A 197 -3.55 -6.87 7.34
CA VAL A 197 -3.75 -8.31 7.15
C VAL A 197 -3.29 -9.10 8.38
N THR A 198 -2.16 -8.75 8.99
CA THR A 198 -1.67 -9.46 10.19
C THR A 198 -2.59 -9.24 11.39
N ILE A 199 -3.05 -8.00 11.64
CA ILE A 199 -4.00 -7.71 12.72
C ILE A 199 -5.35 -8.41 12.43
N GLY A 200 -5.85 -8.32 11.20
CA GLY A 200 -7.10 -8.96 10.80
C GLY A 200 -7.05 -10.48 10.91
N LEU A 201 -5.98 -11.12 10.46
CA LEU A 201 -5.77 -12.56 10.63
C LEU A 201 -5.63 -12.93 12.10
N SER A 202 -4.88 -12.17 12.88
CA SER A 202 -4.74 -12.40 14.32
C SER A 202 -6.06 -12.30 15.07
N LEU A 203 -7.06 -11.60 14.52
CA LEU A 203 -8.38 -11.48 15.10
C LEU A 203 -9.32 -12.60 14.65
N SER A 204 -9.30 -12.94 13.36
CA SER A 204 -10.16 -13.96 12.75
C SER A 204 -9.73 -15.39 13.05
N VAL A 205 -8.42 -15.68 13.08
CA VAL A 205 -7.92 -17.04 13.26
C VAL A 205 -8.30 -17.62 14.63
N PRO A 206 -8.06 -16.94 15.77
CA PRO A 206 -8.46 -17.47 17.08
C PRO A 206 -9.97 -17.62 17.22
N TYR A 207 -10.75 -16.72 16.61
CA TYR A 207 -12.20 -16.80 16.60
C TYR A 207 -12.69 -18.09 15.93
N LEU A 208 -12.20 -18.34 14.70
CA LEU A 208 -12.54 -19.56 13.96
C LEU A 208 -12.07 -20.80 14.71
N LEU A 209 -10.84 -20.79 15.22
CA LEU A 209 -10.28 -21.95 15.92
C LEU A 209 -11.11 -22.30 17.15
N ALA A 210 -11.47 -21.31 17.96
CA ALA A 210 -12.30 -21.52 19.15
C ALA A 210 -13.73 -21.96 18.80
N TYR A 211 -14.32 -21.43 17.72
CA TYR A 211 -15.62 -21.88 17.22
C TYR A 211 -15.60 -23.35 16.79
N TYR A 212 -14.56 -23.79 16.09
CA TYR A 212 -14.42 -25.17 15.66
C TYR A 212 -14.03 -26.11 16.81
N THR A 213 -13.19 -25.69 17.76
CA THR A 213 -12.79 -26.54 18.88
C THR A 213 -13.85 -26.70 19.95
N SER A 214 -14.74 -25.71 20.14
CA SER A 214 -15.80 -25.75 21.16
C SER A 214 -16.68 -27.03 21.08
N PRO A 215 -17.24 -27.42 19.92
CA PRO A 215 -18.04 -28.65 19.83
C PRO A 215 -17.21 -29.94 19.99
N LEU A 216 -15.91 -29.93 19.69
CA LEU A 216 -15.07 -31.13 19.81
C LEU A 216 -14.78 -31.50 21.28
N ILE A 217 -14.68 -30.51 22.16
CA ILE A 217 -14.21 -30.71 23.54
C ILE A 217 -15.40 -30.74 24.54
N ALA A 218 -16.62 -30.45 24.09
CA ALA A 218 -17.82 -30.36 24.94
C ALA A 218 -17.65 -29.43 26.17
N LEU A 219 -16.73 -28.47 26.07
CA LEU A 219 -16.48 -27.45 27.08
C LEU A 219 -17.34 -26.21 26.79
N ASP A 220 -17.64 -25.45 27.83
CA ASP A 220 -18.27 -24.14 27.70
C ASP A 220 -17.46 -23.27 26.72
N SER A 221 -18.15 -22.75 25.70
CA SER A 221 -17.54 -21.99 24.62
C SER A 221 -16.78 -20.78 25.14
N GLU A 222 -17.30 -20.12 26.18
CA GLU A 222 -16.69 -18.94 26.82
C GLU A 222 -15.30 -19.21 27.40
N VAL A 223 -15.13 -20.36 28.05
CA VAL A 223 -13.87 -20.76 28.68
C VAL A 223 -12.83 -21.05 27.60
N THR A 224 -13.27 -21.67 26.51
CA THR A 224 -12.43 -22.02 25.36
C THR A 224 -11.90 -20.76 24.66
N PHE A 225 -12.76 -19.75 24.44
CA PHE A 225 -12.33 -18.45 23.90
C PHE A 225 -11.31 -17.74 24.79
N ARG A 226 -11.46 -17.82 26.12
CA ARG A 226 -10.60 -17.12 27.08
C ARG A 226 -9.13 -17.55 27.01
N TYR A 227 -8.86 -18.83 26.73
CA TYR A 227 -7.49 -19.37 26.72
C TYR A 227 -6.87 -19.44 25.32
N ILE A 228 -7.66 -19.71 24.28
CA ILE A 228 -7.15 -19.85 22.91
C ILE A 228 -6.56 -18.54 22.39
N TYR A 229 -7.22 -17.40 22.65
CA TYR A 229 -6.75 -16.08 22.21
C TYR A 229 -5.35 -15.74 22.75
N PRO A 230 -5.10 -15.72 24.08
CA PRO A 230 -3.78 -15.41 24.61
C PRO A 230 -2.74 -16.48 24.24
N PHE A 231 -3.11 -17.75 24.12
CA PHE A 231 -2.20 -18.81 23.71
C PHE A 231 -1.70 -18.62 22.26
N LEU A 232 -2.61 -18.43 21.30
CA LEU A 232 -2.23 -18.19 19.91
C LEU A 232 -1.44 -16.90 19.74
N PHE A 233 -1.80 -15.84 20.46
CA PHE A 233 -1.04 -14.61 20.44
C PHE A 233 0.37 -14.79 21.02
N ALA A 234 0.53 -15.53 22.12
CA ALA A 234 1.84 -15.84 22.68
C ALA A 234 2.72 -16.62 21.70
N LEU A 235 2.14 -17.61 20.99
CA LEU A 235 2.85 -18.32 19.91
C LEU A 235 3.26 -17.40 18.77
N PHE A 236 2.39 -16.48 18.35
CA PHE A 236 2.70 -15.48 17.33
C PHE A 236 3.87 -14.59 17.76
N ILE A 237 3.82 -14.00 18.95
CA ILE A 237 4.90 -13.16 19.48
C ILE A 237 6.21 -13.95 19.60
N CYS A 238 6.16 -15.18 20.11
CA CYS A 238 7.32 -16.06 20.20
C CYS A 238 7.96 -16.30 18.82
N SER A 239 7.14 -16.61 17.81
CA SER A 239 7.64 -16.83 16.43
C SER A 239 8.33 -15.59 15.87
N VAL A 240 7.77 -14.38 16.09
CA VAL A 240 8.37 -13.12 15.66
C VAL A 240 9.70 -12.92 16.38
N LEU A 241 9.74 -13.01 17.71
CA LEU A 241 10.98 -12.85 18.48
C LEU A 241 12.07 -13.84 18.05
N LEU A 242 11.72 -15.10 17.79
CA LEU A 242 12.66 -16.10 17.29
C LEU A 242 13.23 -15.71 15.92
N THR A 243 12.40 -15.30 14.96
CA THR A 243 12.88 -14.87 13.64
C THR A 243 13.83 -13.68 13.74
N LEU A 244 13.54 -12.73 14.62
CA LEU A 244 14.39 -11.57 14.85
C LEU A 244 15.70 -11.94 15.52
N CYS A 245 15.66 -12.84 16.50
CA CYS A 245 16.85 -13.35 17.16
C CYS A 245 17.76 -14.06 16.15
N ILE A 246 17.22 -14.93 15.31
CA ILE A 246 17.96 -15.62 14.25
C ILE A 246 18.60 -14.62 13.28
N ASP A 247 17.85 -13.59 12.85
CA ASP A 247 18.36 -12.56 11.96
C ASP A 247 19.48 -11.72 12.61
N GLN A 248 19.36 -11.39 13.90
CA GLN A 248 20.42 -10.68 14.63
C GLN A 248 21.67 -11.54 14.73
N ILE A 249 21.53 -12.80 15.13
CA ILE A 249 22.65 -13.74 15.24
C ILE A 249 23.34 -13.92 13.88
N ARG A 250 22.56 -14.04 12.80
CA ARG A 250 23.09 -14.16 11.43
C ARG A 250 23.90 -12.93 11.02
N ARG A 251 23.39 -11.72 11.28
CA ARG A 251 24.09 -10.47 10.95
C ARG A 251 25.37 -10.33 11.76
N LEU A 252 25.30 -10.64 13.05
CA LEU A 252 26.47 -10.63 13.93
C LEU A 252 27.53 -11.65 13.48
N TYR A 253 27.11 -12.87 13.14
CA TYR A 253 28.00 -13.91 12.63
C TYR A 253 28.69 -13.49 11.33
N LEU A 254 27.94 -12.93 10.37
CA LEU A 254 28.50 -12.43 9.12
C LEU A 254 29.48 -11.28 9.36
N HIS A 255 29.16 -10.34 10.24
CA HIS A 255 30.04 -9.24 10.59
C HIS A 255 31.39 -9.74 11.14
N ILE A 256 31.36 -10.65 12.13
CA ILE A 256 32.58 -11.22 12.72
C ILE A 256 33.38 -12.01 11.68
N LYS A 257 32.69 -12.76 10.81
CA LYS A 257 33.33 -13.52 9.73
C LYS A 257 34.02 -12.59 8.73
N ASP A 258 33.34 -11.55 8.29
CA ASP A 258 33.87 -10.61 7.31
C ASP A 258 35.05 -9.81 7.88
N GLU A 259 35.02 -9.48 9.18
CA GLU A 259 36.16 -8.87 9.89
C GLU A 259 37.36 -9.81 9.98
N LYS A 260 37.15 -11.09 10.29
CA LYS A 260 38.24 -12.07 10.46
C LYS A 260 38.86 -12.53 9.14
N TYR A 261 38.06 -12.68 8.10
CA TYR A 261 38.51 -13.23 6.80
C TYR A 261 38.66 -12.16 5.71
N LEU A 262 38.37 -10.88 6.01
CA LEU A 262 38.41 -9.76 5.06
C LEU A 262 37.65 -10.03 3.74
N VAL A 263 36.70 -10.98 3.75
CA VAL A 263 35.99 -11.43 2.54
C VAL A 263 35.06 -10.31 2.11
N GLY A 264 35.49 -9.54 1.10
CA GLY A 264 34.77 -8.37 0.60
C GLY A 264 35.65 -7.14 0.43
N LYS A 265 36.80 -7.06 1.11
CA LYS A 265 37.86 -6.11 0.74
C LYS A 265 38.77 -6.81 -0.24
N GLN A 266 38.42 -6.76 -1.53
CA GLN A 266 39.37 -7.06 -2.60
C GLN A 266 40.65 -6.28 -2.28
N LEU A 267 41.79 -6.96 -2.16
CA LEU A 267 43.09 -6.35 -1.91
C LEU A 267 43.45 -5.47 -3.12
N LEU A 268 42.87 -4.27 -3.18
CA LEU A 268 43.08 -3.25 -4.21
C LEU A 268 44.54 -2.71 -4.21
N ASN A 269 45.39 -3.22 -3.33
CA ASN A 269 46.78 -2.81 -3.14
C ASN A 269 47.81 -3.88 -3.55
N PHE A 270 47.53 -4.69 -4.57
CA PHE A 270 48.61 -5.35 -5.32
C PHE A 270 48.70 -4.74 -6.72
N ARG A 271 49.08 -3.45 -6.80
CA ARG A 271 49.77 -2.97 -7.99
C ARG A 271 51.25 -3.31 -7.82
N PRO A 272 51.86 -4.13 -8.70
CA PRO A 272 53.31 -4.15 -8.81
C PRO A 272 53.76 -2.73 -9.14
N SER A 273 54.62 -2.14 -8.31
CA SER A 273 55.22 -0.84 -8.57
C SER A 273 55.95 -0.91 -9.92
N PRO A 274 55.59 -0.10 -10.94
CA PRO A 274 56.36 -0.03 -12.17
C PRO A 274 57.57 0.88 -11.93
N SER A 275 58.51 0.43 -11.11
CA SER A 275 59.71 1.21 -10.79
C SER A 275 60.85 0.33 -10.29
N GLN A 276 61.25 -0.66 -11.09
CA GLN A 276 62.55 -1.33 -10.91
C GLN A 276 63.02 -2.07 -12.17
N SER A 277 63.18 -1.35 -13.29
CA SER A 277 64.12 -1.74 -14.37
C SER A 277 64.33 -0.59 -15.35
N LEU A 278 64.81 0.55 -14.87
CA LEU A 278 65.50 1.53 -15.71
C LEU A 278 66.85 1.81 -15.06
N VAL A 279 67.81 0.93 -15.30
CA VAL A 279 69.23 1.21 -15.13
C VAL A 279 69.82 1.32 -16.53
N PRO A 280 70.10 2.53 -17.05
CA PRO A 280 71.03 2.70 -18.14
C PRO A 280 72.41 2.88 -17.51
N ALA A 281 73.26 1.85 -17.57
CA ALA A 281 74.69 2.02 -17.39
C ALA A 281 75.31 2.19 -18.78
N SER A 282 75.69 3.42 -19.08
CA SER A 282 76.52 3.80 -20.22
C SER A 282 77.98 3.34 -20.03
N SER A 283 78.72 3.36 -21.14
CA SER A 283 80.19 3.27 -21.30
C SER A 283 80.81 1.87 -21.39
N SER A 284 81.03 1.41 -22.64
CA SER A 284 82.36 1.36 -23.31
C SER A 284 82.21 0.72 -24.69
#